data_AF-A0A3Q7I4G8-F1
#
_entry.id   AF-A0A3Q7I4G8-F1
#
_cell.length_a   1.000
_cell.length_b   1.000
_cell.length_c   1.000
_cell.angle_alpha   90.00
_cell.angle_beta   90.00
_cell.angle_gamma   90.00
#
_symmetry.space_group_name_H-M   'P 1'
#
loop_
_entity.id
_entity.type
_entity.pdbx_description
1 polymer ?
#
loop_
_entity_poly.entity_id
_entity_poly.type
_entity_poly.pdbx_seq_one_letter_code
_entity_poly.pdbx_strand_id
1 'polypeptide(L)'
;MWGGIIVWNPPACVENFQMQHLSKHKISSEDLKMISEVFMGQLRQLFGLKSKSFYAGGFTTSVLLTSDKGFAEWELDVLSRHHTCFNLLQCGTTLGSLSRLVQSLPRMIIMDEIGKQVKYSLEAAKLSLGNVSLGYSDASAVSSRKARALAEDAFYHPSMMSVSYYSFEHCFAVYSSLENGKDIKWKAESTFHGRSRLKLSSLSELHIKP
;
A
#
# COMPACT_ATOMS: atom_id res chain seq x y z
N MET A 1 -15.97 -10.47 11.03
CA MET A 1 -16.91 -11.58 10.77
C MET A 1 -16.08 -12.81 10.50
N TRP A 2 -16.30 -13.89 11.23
CA TRP A 2 -15.54 -15.14 11.12
C TRP A 2 -15.99 -15.86 9.85
N GLY A 3 -15.06 -16.16 8.94
CA GLY A 3 -15.37 -16.82 7.67
C GLY A 3 -15.83 -18.26 7.88
N GLY A 4 -16.89 -18.67 7.18
CA GLY A 4 -17.39 -20.04 7.18
C GLY A 4 -16.90 -20.81 5.96
N ILE A 5 -16.62 -22.10 6.14
CA ILE A 5 -16.34 -23.03 5.04
C ILE A 5 -17.63 -23.81 4.77
N ILE A 6 -18.10 -23.79 3.53
CA ILE A 6 -19.23 -24.62 3.09
C ILE A 6 -18.66 -25.72 2.22
N VAL A 7 -18.77 -26.96 2.70
CA VAL A 7 -18.40 -28.16 1.94
C VAL A 7 -19.66 -28.72 1.31
N TRP A 8 -19.78 -28.62 -0.01
CA TRP A 8 -20.85 -29.26 -0.76
C TRP A 8 -20.46 -30.69 -1.10
N ASN A 9 -21.24 -31.67 -0.62
CA ASN A 9 -21.06 -33.07 -0.97
C ASN A 9 -22.15 -33.49 -1.98
N PRO A 10 -21.82 -33.71 -3.26
CA PRO A 10 -22.81 -34.10 -4.25
C PRO A 10 -23.37 -35.50 -3.92
N PRO A 11 -24.71 -35.69 -3.96
CA PRO A 11 -25.34 -36.96 -3.60
C PRO A 11 -24.96 -38.12 -4.54
N ALA A 12 -24.46 -37.82 -5.74
CA ALA A 12 -24.01 -38.80 -6.72
C ALA A 12 -22.70 -39.53 -6.35
N CYS A 13 -22.02 -39.13 -5.28
CA CYS A 13 -20.78 -39.75 -4.81
C CYS A 13 -20.99 -40.82 -3.72
N VAL A 14 -22.24 -41.18 -3.39
CA VAL A 14 -22.56 -42.02 -2.22
C VAL A 14 -22.71 -43.51 -2.53
N GLU A 15 -22.85 -43.93 -3.80
CA GLU A 15 -23.05 -45.35 -4.11
C GLU A 15 -22.06 -45.94 -5.14
N ASN A 16 -21.25 -46.87 -4.63
CA ASN A 16 -20.56 -47.98 -5.28
C ASN A 16 -19.41 -47.67 -6.25
N PHE A 17 -18.20 -47.79 -5.71
CA PHE A 17 -16.96 -48.05 -6.43
C PHE A 17 -17.03 -49.39 -7.20
N GLN A 18 -17.78 -49.43 -8.30
CA GLN A 18 -17.58 -50.41 -9.36
C GLN A 18 -17.13 -49.69 -10.62
N MET A 19 -15.81 -49.51 -10.68
CA MET A 19 -14.94 -49.41 -11.86
C MET A 19 -15.65 -49.48 -13.23
N GLN A 20 -16.28 -48.39 -13.68
CA GLN A 20 -16.62 -48.21 -15.08
C GLN A 20 -16.39 -46.76 -15.50
N HIS A 21 -15.15 -46.50 -15.93
CA HIS A 21 -14.66 -45.31 -16.65
C HIS A 21 -14.84 -43.97 -15.92
N LEU A 22 -13.81 -43.11 -15.96
CA LEU A 22 -13.85 -41.74 -15.44
C LEU A 22 -14.87 -40.88 -16.22
N SER A 23 -16.16 -41.10 -16.00
CA SER A 23 -17.22 -40.20 -16.40
C SER A 23 -17.03 -38.95 -15.57
N LYS A 24 -16.55 -37.89 -16.23
CA LYS A 24 -16.34 -36.56 -15.66
C LYS A 24 -17.64 -36.14 -14.97
N HIS A 25 -17.72 -36.30 -13.65
CA HIS A 25 -18.90 -35.92 -12.88
C HIS A 25 -19.09 -34.41 -13.06
N LYS A 26 -20.09 -34.03 -13.85
CA LYS A 26 -20.48 -32.64 -14.03
C LYS A 26 -21.49 -32.29 -12.95
N ILE A 27 -21.22 -31.23 -12.21
CA ILE A 27 -22.17 -30.62 -11.28
C ILE A 27 -23.38 -30.14 -12.07
N SER A 28 -24.59 -30.39 -11.56
CA SER A 28 -25.83 -29.93 -12.20
C SER A 28 -25.88 -28.40 -12.23
N SER A 29 -26.56 -27.82 -13.23
CA SER A 29 -26.66 -26.36 -13.34
C SER A 29 -27.36 -25.72 -12.13
N GLU A 30 -28.28 -26.46 -11.50
CA GLU A 30 -29.05 -26.04 -10.33
C GLU A 30 -28.17 -25.98 -9.08
N ASP A 31 -27.35 -27.02 -8.86
CA ASP A 31 -26.37 -27.06 -7.76
C ASP A 31 -25.30 -25.97 -7.92
N LEU A 32 -24.83 -25.77 -9.15
CA LEU A 32 -23.86 -24.73 -9.47
C LEU A 32 -24.43 -23.33 -9.22
N LYS A 33 -25.73 -23.12 -9.50
CA LYS A 33 -26.42 -21.86 -9.21
C LYS A 33 -26.44 -21.59 -7.70
N MET A 34 -26.80 -22.56 -6.88
CA MET A 34 -26.81 -22.43 -5.42
C MET A 34 -25.42 -22.03 -4.87
N ILE A 35 -24.36 -22.71 -5.32
CA ILE A 35 -22.98 -22.42 -4.90
C ILE A 35 -22.57 -21.01 -5.36
N SER A 36 -22.92 -20.64 -6.60
CA SER A 36 -22.61 -19.32 -7.15
C SER A 36 -23.30 -18.17 -6.40
N GLU A 37 -24.54 -18.36 -5.94
CA GLU A 37 -25.27 -17.36 -5.17
C GLU A 37 -24.62 -17.09 -3.82
N VAL A 38 -24.17 -18.15 -3.13
CA VAL A 38 -23.43 -18.05 -1.87
C VAL A 38 -22.09 -17.33 -2.09
N PHE A 39 -21.34 -17.74 -3.11
CA PHE A 39 -20.07 -17.10 -3.45
C PHE A 39 -20.24 -15.62 -3.77
N MET A 40 -21.26 -15.27 -4.56
CA MET A 40 -21.55 -13.88 -4.92
C MET A 40 -22.01 -13.06 -3.71
N GLY A 41 -22.74 -13.66 -2.78
CA GLY A 41 -23.09 -13.02 -1.50
C GLY A 41 -21.85 -12.70 -0.66
N GLN A 42 -20.95 -13.67 -0.51
CA GLN A 42 -19.69 -13.50 0.22
C GLN A 42 -18.77 -12.48 -0.47
N LEU A 43 -18.70 -12.51 -1.79
CA LEU A 43 -17.90 -11.57 -2.59
C LEU A 43 -18.42 -10.12 -2.41
N ARG A 44 -19.74 -9.90 -2.47
CA ARG A 44 -20.36 -8.60 -2.21
C ARG A 44 -20.05 -8.10 -0.79
N GLN A 45 -20.11 -8.99 0.19
CA GLN A 45 -19.79 -8.67 1.57
C GLN A 45 -18.33 -8.25 1.76
N LEU A 46 -17.39 -8.88 1.03
CA LEU A 46 -15.97 -8.49 1.04
C LEU A 46 -15.77 -7.06 0.51
N PHE A 47 -16.53 -6.69 -0.52
CA PHE A 47 -16.55 -5.32 -1.04
C PHE A 47 -17.33 -4.32 -0.16
N GLY A 48 -17.89 -4.77 0.97
CA GLY A 48 -18.65 -3.92 1.89
C GLY A 48 -20.07 -3.60 1.42
N LEU A 49 -20.54 -4.26 0.35
CA LEU A 49 -21.93 -4.15 -0.10
C LEU A 49 -22.81 -4.94 0.86
N LYS A 50 -23.63 -4.24 1.64
CA LYS A 50 -24.55 -4.86 2.59
C LYS A 50 -25.70 -5.51 1.83
N SER A 51 -25.61 -6.80 1.51
CA SER A 51 -26.82 -7.57 1.22
C SER A 51 -27.61 -7.70 2.51
N LYS A 52 -28.80 -7.08 2.60
CA LYS A 52 -29.73 -7.39 3.71
C LYS A 52 -30.17 -8.83 3.53
N SER A 53 -29.48 -9.78 4.17
CA SER A 53 -30.01 -11.13 4.35
C SER A 53 -31.14 -11.02 5.37
N PHE A 54 -32.38 -10.96 4.91
CA PHE A 54 -33.51 -11.15 5.81
C PHE A 54 -33.47 -12.61 6.28
N TYR A 55 -32.97 -12.84 7.48
CA TYR A 55 -33.14 -14.11 8.20
C TYR A 55 -34.58 -14.16 8.72
N ALA A 56 -35.50 -14.49 7.82
CA ALA A 56 -36.80 -15.08 8.19
C ALA A 56 -36.66 -16.58 7.89
N GLY A 57 -36.89 -17.42 8.90
CA GLY A 57 -36.48 -18.82 8.91
C GLY A 57 -36.77 -19.61 7.62
N GLY A 58 -35.76 -20.38 7.18
CA GLY A 58 -35.94 -21.53 6.30
C GLY A 58 -35.30 -21.42 4.91
N PHE A 59 -35.24 -20.25 4.29
CA PHE A 59 -34.68 -20.12 2.94
C PHE A 59 -34.17 -18.70 2.69
N THR A 60 -32.85 -18.53 2.60
CA THR A 60 -32.21 -17.22 2.34
C THR A 60 -32.38 -16.85 0.88
N THR A 61 -33.49 -16.21 0.54
CA THR A 61 -33.66 -15.59 -0.79
C THR A 61 -33.10 -14.18 -0.73
N SER A 62 -31.79 -14.02 -0.94
CA SER A 62 -31.25 -12.69 -1.26
C SER A 62 -31.67 -12.38 -2.70
N VAL A 63 -32.58 -11.41 -2.88
CA VAL A 63 -32.88 -10.88 -4.21
C VAL A 63 -31.66 -10.09 -4.66
N LEU A 64 -30.76 -10.77 -5.37
CA LEU A 64 -29.65 -10.16 -6.06
C LEU A 64 -30.25 -9.48 -7.31
N LEU A 65 -30.19 -8.15 -7.36
CA LEU A 65 -30.42 -7.38 -8.59
C LEU A 65 -29.23 -7.63 -9.50
N THR A 66 -29.17 -8.82 -10.10
CA THR A 66 -28.11 -9.21 -11.02
C THR A 66 -28.32 -8.47 -12.33
N SER A 67 -27.34 -7.64 -12.71
CA SER A 67 -27.16 -7.30 -14.12
C SER A 67 -26.66 -8.54 -14.86
N ASP A 68 -26.87 -8.64 -16.18
CA ASP A 68 -26.24 -9.67 -17.02
C ASP A 68 -24.71 -9.70 -16.87
N LYS A 69 -24.11 -8.59 -16.39
CA LYS A 69 -22.68 -8.44 -16.11
C LYS A 69 -22.28 -8.77 -14.65
N GLY A 70 -23.19 -9.27 -13.83
CA GLY A 70 -22.95 -9.68 -12.44
C GLY A 70 -23.31 -8.62 -11.39
N PHE A 71 -22.50 -7.56 -11.28
CA PHE A 71 -22.77 -6.42 -10.37
C PHE A 71 -23.71 -5.41 -11.04
N ALA A 72 -24.59 -4.79 -10.25
CA ALA A 72 -25.41 -3.69 -10.74
C ALA A 72 -24.56 -2.42 -10.94
N GLU A 73 -24.94 -1.56 -11.88
CA GLU A 73 -24.18 -0.34 -12.19
C GLU A 73 -24.06 0.60 -10.98
N TRP A 74 -25.10 0.69 -10.16
CA TRP A 74 -25.08 1.48 -8.93
C TRP A 74 -24.13 0.88 -7.86
N GLU A 75 -23.98 -0.46 -7.81
CA GLU A 75 -23.04 -1.12 -6.90
C GLU A 75 -21.61 -0.71 -7.27
N LEU A 76 -21.30 -0.73 -8.57
CA LEU A 76 -19.99 -0.31 -9.08
C LEU A 76 -19.71 1.18 -8.84
N ASP A 77 -20.70 2.04 -9.04
CA ASP A 77 -20.56 3.48 -8.79
C ASP A 77 -20.32 3.79 -7.30
N VAL A 78 -21.03 3.12 -6.39
CA VAL A 78 -20.80 3.25 -4.94
C VAL A 78 -19.37 2.81 -4.57
N LEU A 79 -18.91 1.68 -5.11
CA LEU A 79 -17.54 1.20 -4.88
C LEU A 79 -16.49 2.16 -5.45
N SER A 80 -16.72 2.70 -6.65
CA SER A 80 -15.84 3.67 -7.29
C SER A 80 -15.67 4.94 -6.45
N ARG A 81 -16.78 5.48 -5.94
CA ARG A 81 -16.75 6.65 -5.04
C ARG A 81 -16.05 6.34 -3.72
N HIS A 82 -16.33 5.18 -3.13
CA HIS A 82 -15.69 4.77 -1.89
C HIS A 82 -14.16 4.67 -2.05
N HIS A 83 -13.70 4.00 -3.11
CA HIS A 83 -12.28 3.89 -3.42
C HIS A 83 -11.64 5.23 -3.73
N THR A 84 -12.34 6.12 -4.40
CA THR A 84 -11.85 7.49 -4.68
C THR A 84 -11.56 8.24 -3.39
N CYS A 85 -12.53 8.23 -2.45
CA CYS A 85 -12.36 8.86 -1.14
C CYS A 85 -11.19 8.23 -0.36
N PHE A 86 -11.14 6.90 -0.32
CA PHE A 86 -10.06 6.17 0.32
C PHE A 86 -8.69 6.50 -0.27
N ASN A 87 -8.56 6.55 -1.59
CA ASN A 87 -7.30 6.88 -2.27
C ASN A 87 -6.84 8.31 -1.98
N LEU A 88 -7.76 9.28 -1.96
CA LEU A 88 -7.43 10.66 -1.62
C LEU A 88 -7.01 10.81 -0.16
N LEU A 89 -7.71 10.15 0.76
CA LEU A 89 -7.34 10.10 2.17
C LEU A 89 -5.95 9.50 2.35
N GLN A 90 -5.68 8.36 1.70
CA GLN A 90 -4.41 7.65 1.77
C GLN A 90 -3.27 8.47 1.18
N CYS A 91 -3.50 9.13 0.05
CA CYS A 91 -2.57 10.10 -0.53
C CYS A 91 -2.22 11.20 0.48
N GLY A 92 -3.22 11.83 1.11
CA GLY A 92 -3.03 12.84 2.13
C GLY A 92 -2.24 12.34 3.35
N THR A 93 -2.54 11.14 3.84
CA THR A 93 -1.81 10.54 4.98
C THR A 93 -0.37 10.19 4.62
N THR A 94 -0.11 9.72 3.40
CA THR A 94 1.24 9.38 2.93
C THR A 94 2.09 10.63 2.76
N LEU A 95 1.57 11.66 2.09
CA LEU A 95 2.26 12.95 1.95
C LEU A 95 2.48 13.64 3.31
N GLY A 96 1.51 13.55 4.22
CA GLY A 96 1.67 14.04 5.60
C GLY A 96 2.74 13.27 6.37
N SER A 97 2.88 11.96 6.14
CA SER A 97 3.94 11.14 6.74
C SER A 97 5.31 11.46 6.13
N LEU A 98 5.38 11.69 4.82
CA LEU A 98 6.57 12.14 4.12
C LEU A 98 7.05 13.49 4.68
N SER A 99 6.14 14.45 4.86
CA SER A 99 6.46 15.75 5.45
C SER A 99 7.06 15.62 6.86
N ARG A 100 6.47 14.78 7.72
CA ARG A 100 7.01 14.50 9.06
C ARG A 100 8.39 13.83 9.02
N LEU A 101 8.61 12.89 8.09
CA LEU A 101 9.90 12.21 7.91
C LEU A 101 11.00 13.19 7.49
N VAL A 102 10.69 14.09 6.55
CA VAL A 102 11.60 15.15 6.11
C VAL A 102 11.94 16.09 7.27
N GLN A 103 10.97 16.46 8.10
CA GLN A 103 11.19 17.32 9.27
C GLN A 103 12.05 16.65 10.35
N SER A 104 11.88 15.34 10.57
CA SER A 104 12.63 14.60 11.60
C SER A 104 14.10 14.35 11.22
N LEU A 105 14.44 14.40 9.93
CA LEU A 105 15.78 14.11 9.40
C LEU A 105 16.33 15.31 8.61
N PRO A 106 16.72 16.40 9.29
CA PRO A 106 17.11 17.66 8.64
C PRO A 106 18.39 17.59 7.79
N ARG A 107 19.13 16.47 7.83
CA ARG A 107 20.31 16.20 6.99
C ARG A 107 20.02 15.31 5.79
N MET A 108 18.75 14.97 5.53
CA MET A 108 18.37 14.14 4.38
C MET A 108 18.40 14.96 3.09
N ILE A 109 19.15 14.48 2.10
CA ILE A 109 19.17 15.07 0.75
C ILE A 109 17.94 14.52 -0.01
N ILE A 110 16.94 15.36 -0.23
CA ILE A 110 15.76 15.01 -1.03
C ILE A 110 16.15 15.15 -2.50
N MET A 111 15.98 14.08 -3.27
CA MET A 111 16.16 14.12 -4.73
C MET A 111 15.04 14.93 -5.38
N ASP A 112 15.36 15.68 -6.42
CA ASP A 112 14.37 16.50 -7.16
C ASP A 112 13.22 15.66 -7.73
N GLU A 113 13.47 14.39 -8.06
CA GLU A 113 12.45 13.46 -8.54
C GLU A 113 11.32 13.25 -7.51
N ILE A 114 11.65 13.17 -6.22
CA ILE A 114 10.66 13.02 -5.14
C ILE A 114 9.80 14.28 -5.06
N GLY A 115 10.42 15.47 -5.17
CA GLY A 115 9.69 16.74 -5.20
C GLY A 115 8.73 16.83 -6.39
N LYS A 116 9.14 16.34 -7.56
CA LYS A 116 8.33 16.26 -8.76
C LYS A 116 7.15 15.28 -8.61
N GLN A 117 7.40 14.10 -8.03
CA GLN A 117 6.37 13.10 -7.75
C GLN A 117 5.32 13.61 -6.75
N VAL A 118 5.75 14.29 -5.68
CA VAL A 118 4.84 14.94 -4.72
C VAL A 118 4.00 16.02 -5.42
N LYS A 119 4.60 16.86 -6.27
CA LYS A 119 3.87 17.86 -7.04
C LYS A 119 2.83 17.23 -7.96
N TYR A 120 3.19 16.20 -8.72
CA TYR A 120 2.24 15.50 -9.60
C TYR A 120 1.15 14.76 -8.85
N SER A 121 1.48 14.18 -7.68
CA SER A 121 0.50 13.58 -6.78
C SER A 121 -0.55 14.60 -6.34
N LEU A 122 -0.11 15.79 -5.92
CA LEU A 122 -1.00 16.86 -5.49
C LEU A 122 -1.88 17.38 -6.63
N GLU A 123 -1.31 17.58 -7.83
CA GLU A 123 -2.08 17.99 -9.00
C GLU A 123 -3.12 16.91 -9.40
N ALA A 124 -2.75 15.63 -9.37
CA ALA A 124 -3.69 14.54 -9.63
C ALA A 124 -4.80 14.45 -8.57
N ALA A 125 -4.50 14.74 -7.30
CA ALA A 125 -5.49 14.80 -6.23
C ALA A 125 -6.48 15.97 -6.44
N LYS A 126 -5.98 17.15 -6.83
CA LYS A 126 -6.83 18.30 -7.18
C LYS A 126 -7.73 17.99 -8.39
N LEU A 127 -7.19 17.36 -9.42
CA LEU A 127 -7.96 16.93 -10.59
C LEU A 127 -9.06 15.93 -10.20
N SER A 128 -8.76 14.97 -9.33
CA SER A 128 -9.77 14.05 -8.79
C SER A 128 -10.87 14.80 -8.06
N LEU A 129 -10.54 15.74 -7.18
CA LEU A 129 -11.53 16.54 -6.46
C LEU A 129 -12.41 17.37 -7.41
N GLY A 130 -11.80 18.00 -8.42
CA GLY A 130 -12.54 18.72 -9.46
C GLY A 130 -13.50 17.82 -10.24
N ASN A 131 -13.06 16.61 -10.60
CA ASN A 131 -13.91 15.62 -11.26
C ASN A 131 -15.06 15.14 -10.36
N VAL A 132 -14.86 15.02 -9.04
CA VAL A 132 -15.96 14.71 -8.10
C VAL A 132 -16.99 15.83 -8.10
N SER A 133 -16.56 17.10 -8.06
CA SER A 133 -17.48 18.25 -8.09
C SER A 133 -18.29 18.34 -9.37
N LEU A 134 -17.75 17.85 -10.49
CA LEU A 134 -18.44 17.78 -11.78
C LEU A 134 -19.31 16.52 -11.96
N GLY A 135 -19.28 15.58 -11.01
CA GLY A 135 -20.03 14.32 -11.08
C GLY A 135 -19.37 13.22 -11.92
N TYR A 136 -18.14 13.42 -12.41
CA TYR A 136 -17.41 12.44 -13.21
C TYR A 136 -16.70 11.40 -12.32
N SER A 137 -17.47 10.41 -11.83
CA SER A 137 -17.02 9.34 -10.92
C SER A 137 -15.82 8.57 -11.47
N ASP A 138 -15.88 8.11 -12.73
CA ASP A 138 -14.84 7.28 -13.34
C ASP A 138 -13.52 8.02 -13.54
N ALA A 139 -13.58 9.24 -14.05
CA ALA A 139 -12.40 10.09 -14.24
C ALA A 139 -11.75 10.45 -12.89
N SER A 140 -12.57 10.63 -11.85
CA SER A 140 -12.09 10.85 -10.49
C SER A 140 -11.41 9.61 -9.89
N ALA A 141 -11.96 8.42 -10.12
CA ALA A 141 -11.36 7.16 -9.67
C ALA A 141 -10.00 6.88 -10.34
N VAL A 142 -9.82 7.25 -11.60
CA VAL A 142 -8.52 7.15 -12.29
C VAL A 142 -7.52 8.16 -11.71
N SER A 143 -7.95 9.40 -11.51
CA SER A 143 -7.09 10.48 -11.02
C SER A 143 -6.66 10.25 -9.57
N SER A 144 -7.55 9.76 -8.70
CA SER A 144 -7.25 9.43 -7.30
C SER A 144 -6.27 8.27 -7.17
N ARG A 145 -6.41 7.22 -8.00
CA ARG A 145 -5.42 6.13 -8.08
C ARG A 145 -4.04 6.64 -8.47
N LYS A 146 -3.98 7.52 -9.48
CA LYS A 146 -2.71 8.13 -9.91
C LYS A 146 -2.09 8.97 -8.79
N ALA A 147 -2.89 9.77 -8.09
CA ALA A 147 -2.43 10.58 -6.97
C ALA A 147 -1.80 9.73 -5.86
N ARG A 148 -2.51 8.66 -5.46
CA ARG A 148 -2.03 7.70 -4.46
C ARG A 148 -0.71 7.04 -4.89
N ALA A 149 -0.67 6.49 -6.10
CA ALA A 149 0.51 5.79 -6.60
C ALA A 149 1.76 6.69 -6.61
N LEU A 150 1.62 7.95 -7.03
CA LEU A 150 2.72 8.92 -7.02
C LEU A 150 3.16 9.32 -5.60
N ALA A 151 2.23 9.40 -4.65
CA ALA A 151 2.56 9.67 -3.25
C ALA A 151 3.32 8.48 -2.62
N GLU A 152 2.89 7.25 -2.93
CA GLU A 152 3.55 6.03 -2.46
C GLU A 152 4.94 5.89 -3.10
N ASP A 153 5.08 6.14 -4.40
CA ASP A 153 6.38 6.11 -5.10
C ASP A 153 7.39 7.10 -4.48
N ALA A 154 6.92 8.30 -4.14
CA ALA A 154 7.73 9.32 -3.46
C ALA A 154 8.14 8.90 -2.05
N PHE A 155 7.24 8.28 -1.29
CA PHE A 155 7.51 7.85 0.09
C PHE A 155 8.41 6.61 0.16
N TYR A 156 8.20 5.65 -0.75
CA TYR A 156 8.94 4.39 -0.81
C TYR A 156 10.16 4.45 -1.75
N HIS A 157 10.55 5.65 -2.19
CA HIS A 157 11.74 5.81 -3.02
C HIS A 157 12.98 5.28 -2.28
N PRO A 158 13.89 4.52 -2.94
CA PRO A 158 15.04 3.90 -2.29
C PRO A 158 15.90 4.86 -1.47
N SER A 159 16.06 6.11 -1.93
CA SER A 159 16.82 7.14 -1.22
C SER A 159 16.14 7.65 0.06
N MET A 160 14.81 7.66 0.11
CA MET A 160 14.05 8.02 1.32
C MET A 160 14.08 6.88 2.32
N MET A 161 13.91 5.66 1.81
CA MET A 161 13.90 4.45 2.62
C MET A 161 15.30 4.18 3.21
N SER A 162 16.38 4.32 2.44
CA SER A 162 17.74 4.06 2.93
C SER A 162 18.17 4.96 4.08
N VAL A 163 17.78 6.23 4.08
CA VAL A 163 18.13 7.19 5.15
C VAL A 163 17.35 6.89 6.44
N SER A 164 16.14 6.35 6.34
CA SER A 164 15.39 5.89 7.52
C SER A 164 16.04 4.68 8.21
N TYR A 165 16.81 3.87 7.46
CA TYR A 165 17.52 2.69 7.98
C TYR A 165 19.00 2.92 8.30
N TYR A 166 19.60 4.02 7.84
CA TYR A 166 21.02 4.33 8.04
C TYR A 166 21.21 5.51 9.01
N SER A 167 21.20 5.22 10.31
CA SER A 167 21.52 6.21 11.34
C SER A 167 23.02 6.51 11.36
N PHE A 168 23.40 7.79 11.28
CA PHE A 168 24.79 8.23 11.42
C PHE A 168 25.43 7.76 12.75
N GLU A 169 24.63 7.54 13.78
CA GLU A 169 25.08 6.97 15.06
C GLU A 169 25.67 5.56 14.91
N HIS A 170 25.18 4.73 13.99
CA HIS A 170 25.81 3.45 13.68
C HIS A 170 27.18 3.63 13.03
N CYS A 171 27.32 4.64 12.17
CA CYS A 171 28.61 4.97 11.58
C CYS A 171 29.59 5.45 12.66
N PHE A 172 29.14 6.34 13.54
CA PHE A 172 29.95 6.81 14.66
C PHE A 172 30.34 5.68 15.60
N ALA A 173 29.41 4.78 15.96
CA ALA A 173 29.71 3.64 16.82
C ALA A 173 30.78 2.72 16.20
N VAL A 174 30.67 2.39 14.91
CA VAL A 174 31.64 1.54 14.21
C VAL A 174 33.04 2.19 14.17
N TYR A 175 33.14 3.48 13.89
CA TYR A 175 34.44 4.17 13.85
C TYR A 175 35.02 4.44 15.25
N SER A 176 34.19 4.77 16.24
CA SER A 176 34.61 4.96 17.63
C SER A 176 35.16 3.67 18.24
N SER A 177 34.55 2.52 17.92
CA SER A 177 35.00 1.22 18.43
C SER A 177 36.34 0.77 17.82
N LEU A 178 36.69 1.23 16.63
CA LEU A 178 37.94 0.86 15.96
C LEU A 178 39.14 1.75 16.36
N GLU A 179 38.90 2.95 16.91
CA GLU A 179 39.95 3.93 17.21
C GLU A 179 40.31 4.08 18.70
N ASN A 180 39.86 3.15 19.56
CA ASN A 180 40.17 3.09 21.01
C ASN A 180 41.64 2.77 21.36
N GLY A 181 42.60 3.26 20.59
CA GLY A 181 44.04 3.08 20.84
C GLY A 181 44.91 4.29 20.55
N LYS A 182 44.38 5.43 20.08
CA LYS A 182 45.17 6.64 19.83
C LYS A 182 44.42 7.90 20.28
N ASP A 183 44.96 8.54 21.31
CA ASP A 183 44.50 9.84 21.81
C ASP A 183 44.70 10.91 20.73
N ILE A 184 43.61 11.35 20.10
CA ILE A 184 43.62 12.48 19.17
C ILE A 184 42.74 13.59 19.75
N LYS A 185 43.37 14.73 20.02
CA LYS A 185 42.72 15.93 20.53
C LYS A 185 41.95 16.60 19.39
N TRP A 186 40.64 16.38 19.32
CA TRP A 186 39.79 17.05 18.33
C TRP A 186 39.63 18.54 18.69
N LYS A 187 40.21 19.42 17.88
CA LYS A 187 39.93 20.87 17.96
C LYS A 187 38.86 21.20 16.93
N ALA A 188 37.61 21.30 17.38
CA ALA A 188 36.52 21.79 16.56
C ALA A 188 36.60 23.32 16.48
N GLU A 189 37.15 23.85 15.38
CA GLU A 189 37.13 25.29 15.13
C GLU A 189 35.88 25.63 14.30
N SER A 190 34.89 26.24 14.96
CA SER A 190 33.68 26.72 14.29
C SER A 190 34.01 28.00 13.53
N THR A 191 34.02 27.94 12.21
CA THR A 191 33.92 29.15 11.38
C THR A 191 32.61 29.15 10.60
N PHE A 192 31.87 30.22 10.84
CA PHE A 192 30.54 30.51 10.37
C PHE A 192 30.62 31.05 8.93
N HIS A 193 30.52 30.18 7.92
CA HIS A 193 29.90 30.45 6.60
C HIS A 193 29.94 29.19 5.72
N GLY A 194 28.79 28.53 5.58
CA GLY A 194 28.38 27.73 4.42
C GLY A 194 29.42 26.92 3.63
N ARG A 195 30.11 25.96 4.25
CA ARG A 195 30.60 24.67 3.69
C ARG A 195 31.58 24.05 4.66
N SER A 196 31.16 23.03 5.42
CA SER A 196 32.08 22.27 6.27
C SER A 196 32.81 21.22 5.43
N ARG A 197 34.07 21.50 5.06
CA ARG A 197 35.00 20.51 4.50
C ARG A 197 35.92 20.06 5.63
N LEU A 198 35.83 18.80 6.05
CA LEU A 198 36.79 18.20 6.97
C LEU A 198 38.15 18.13 6.25
N LYS A 199 39.15 18.87 6.73
CA LYS A 199 40.55 18.72 6.29
C LYS A 199 41.30 17.95 7.35
N LEU A 200 41.83 16.78 6.98
CA LEU A 200 42.90 16.14 7.74
C LEU A 200 44.18 16.96 7.54
N SER A 201 44.60 17.69 8.58
CA SER A 201 45.97 18.21 8.64
C SER A 201 46.87 17.09 9.17
N SER A 202 47.58 16.43 8.26
CA SER A 202 48.75 15.62 8.58
C SER A 202 49.85 16.56 9.10
N LEU A 203 50.22 16.42 10.38
CA LEU A 203 51.47 16.95 10.90
C LEU A 203 52.49 15.81 10.91
N SER A 204 53.25 15.77 9.82
CA SER A 204 54.62 15.30 9.78
C SER A 204 55.45 16.04 10.83
N GLU A 205 55.97 15.32 11.82
CA GLU A 205 57.30 15.52 12.44
C GLU A 205 57.37 14.71 13.74
N LEU A 206 58.17 13.65 13.73
CA LEU A 206 59.12 13.38 14.81
C LEU A 206 60.12 12.31 14.36
N HIS A 207 61.25 12.86 13.95
CA HIS A 207 62.59 12.30 13.80
C HIS A 207 62.85 10.86 14.25
N ILE A 208 63.37 10.09 13.30
CA ILE A 208 64.19 8.89 13.51
C ILE A 208 65.58 9.30 14.02
N LYS A 209 66.07 8.63 15.06
CA LYS A 209 67.42 8.00 15.17
C LYS A 209 67.73 7.61 16.64
N PRO A 210 68.67 6.67 16.83
CA PRO A 210 68.77 5.31 16.30
C PRO A 210 68.33 4.25 17.32
#